data_AF-A0AAV7JP39-F1
#
_entry.id   AF-A0AAV7JP39-F1
#
_cell.length_a   1.000
_cell.length_b   1.000
_cell.length_c   1.000
_cell.angle_alpha   90.00
_cell.angle_beta   90.00
_cell.angle_gamma   90.00
#
_symmetry.space_group_name_H-M   'P 1'
#
loop_
_entity.id
_entity.type
_entity.pdbx_description
1 polymer ?
#
loop_
_entity_poly.entity_id
_entity_poly.type
_entity_poly.pdbx_seq_one_letter_code
_entity_poly.pdbx_strand_id
1 'polypeptide(L)'
;MYVKEIYPNGLNVVLDCKTRWSSLVNMLERIIQIKLPIHKALLDFGEHICLSEQEIAAISSIVEALNPIKIALEALCRRDTNLITAEATIKFYWKIFRNLTHIIMHKSWRD
;
A
#
# COMPACT_ATOMS: atom_id res chain seq x y z
N MET A 1 11.22 19.51 -16.66
CA MET A 1 9.87 19.33 -16.06
C MET A 1 10.06 18.33 -14.95
N TYR A 2 9.89 18.76 -13.69
CA TYR A 2 10.32 18.02 -12.51
C TYR A 2 9.93 16.53 -12.47
N VAL A 3 8.67 16.22 -12.83
CA VAL A 3 8.19 14.84 -12.87
C VAL A 3 8.98 13.97 -13.87
N LYS A 4 9.40 14.53 -15.00
CA LYS A 4 10.23 13.84 -16.02
C LYS A 4 11.68 13.65 -15.55
N GLU A 5 12.17 14.52 -14.66
CA GLU A 5 13.49 14.36 -14.04
C GLU A 5 13.48 13.23 -13.00
N ILE A 6 12.39 13.07 -12.25
CA ILE A 6 12.23 12.00 -11.25
C ILE A 6 11.84 10.66 -11.90
N TYR A 7 10.94 10.68 -12.88
CA TYR A 7 10.48 9.49 -13.61
C TYR A 7 10.78 9.65 -15.12
N PRO A 8 12.01 9.32 -15.57
CA PRO A 8 12.41 9.50 -16.96
C PRO A 8 11.58 8.67 -17.94
N ASN A 9 11.09 7.51 -17.50
CA ASN A 9 10.21 6.63 -18.29
C ASN A 9 8.72 7.00 -18.15
N GLY A 10 8.41 8.10 -17.46
CA GLY A 10 7.05 8.45 -17.09
C GLY A 10 6.44 7.52 -16.05
N LEU A 11 5.23 7.88 -15.62
CA LEU A 11 4.47 7.14 -14.65
C LEU A 11 2.99 7.18 -15.05
N ASN A 12 2.39 6.02 -15.28
CA ASN A 12 1.00 5.95 -15.74
C ASN A 12 0.04 6.51 -14.69
N VAL A 13 -0.96 7.26 -15.14
CA VAL A 13 -2.07 7.70 -14.27
C VAL A 13 -2.89 6.48 -13.87
N VAL A 14 -3.18 6.36 -12.57
CA VAL A 14 -4.10 5.34 -12.06
C VAL A 14 -5.50 5.93 -12.22
N LEU A 15 -6.31 5.32 -13.09
CA LEU A 15 -7.69 5.75 -13.29
C LEU A 15 -8.59 5.26 -12.17
N ASP A 16 -9.60 6.06 -11.83
CA ASP A 16 -10.68 5.62 -10.96
C ASP A 16 -11.42 4.46 -11.62
N CYS A 17 -11.40 3.31 -10.97
CA CYS A 17 -12.09 2.10 -11.41
C CYS A 17 -12.89 1.51 -10.26
N LYS A 18 -13.76 0.53 -10.54
CA LYS A 18 -14.53 -0.15 -9.49
C LYS A 18 -13.57 -0.63 -8.39
N THR A 19 -13.85 -0.19 -7.16
CA THR A 19 -13.03 -0.44 -5.98
C THR A 19 -12.87 -1.94 -5.78
N ARG A 20 -11.64 -2.42 -6.00
CA ARG A 20 -11.22 -3.77 -5.59
C ARG A 20 -10.81 -3.75 -4.13
N TRP A 21 -10.80 -4.90 -3.48
CA TRP A 21 -10.41 -5.00 -2.07
C TRP A 21 -8.97 -4.54 -1.81
N SER A 22 -8.09 -4.58 -2.83
CA SER A 22 -6.71 -4.07 -2.76
C SER A 22 -6.55 -2.56 -3.05
N SER A 23 -7.64 -1.82 -3.30
CA SER A 23 -7.55 -0.41 -3.74
C SER A 23 -6.88 0.49 -2.71
N LEU A 24 -7.15 0.29 -1.42
CA LEU A 24 -6.52 1.08 -0.34
C LEU A 24 -4.99 0.90 -0.35
N VAL A 25 -4.51 -0.35 -0.40
CA VAL A 25 -3.07 -0.64 -0.43
C VAL A 25 -2.42 -0.02 -1.66
N ASN A 26 -3.04 -0.19 -2.82
CA ASN A 26 -2.53 0.37 -4.08
C ASN A 26 -2.46 1.90 -4.04
N MET A 27 -3.45 2.56 -3.43
CA MET A 27 -3.46 4.01 -3.26
C MET A 27 -2.35 4.48 -2.31
N LEU A 28 -2.17 3.81 -1.16
CA LEU A 28 -1.15 4.17 -0.18
C LEU A 28 0.27 3.94 -0.73
N GLU A 29 0.51 2.80 -1.39
CA GLU A 29 1.76 2.52 -2.13
C GLU A 29 2.03 3.62 -3.15
N ARG A 30 0.98 4.06 -3.86
CA ARG A 30 1.09 5.10 -4.86
C ARG A 30 1.44 6.46 -4.25
N ILE A 31 0.79 6.85 -3.16
CA ILE A 31 1.09 8.10 -2.44
C ILE A 31 2.56 8.13 -2.00
N ILE A 32 3.07 7.03 -1.42
CA ILE A 32 4.50 6.92 -1.06
C ILE A 32 5.38 7.12 -2.30
N GLN A 33 5.03 6.47 -3.42
CA GLN A 33 5.80 6.53 -4.67
C GLN A 33 5.90 7.96 -5.22
N ILE A 34 4.82 8.75 -5.17
CA ILE A 34 4.72 10.08 -5.81
C ILE A 34 4.80 11.26 -4.82
N LYS A 35 5.21 11.02 -3.56
CA LYS A 35 5.24 12.03 -2.50
C LYS A 35 6.03 13.30 -2.85
N LEU A 36 7.17 13.17 -3.53
CA LEU A 36 8.03 14.29 -3.92
C LEU A 36 7.38 15.16 -5.02
N PRO A 37 6.89 14.58 -6.14
CA PRO A 37 6.05 15.30 -7.11
C PRO A 37 4.87 16.05 -6.50
N ILE A 38 4.14 15.42 -5.58
CA ILE A 38 2.99 16.05 -4.90
C ILE A 38 3.46 17.25 -4.10
N HIS A 39 4.48 17.08 -3.26
CA HIS A 39 5.00 18.15 -2.42
C HIS A 39 5.48 19.34 -3.26
N LYS A 40 6.26 19.09 -4.32
CA LYS A 40 6.70 20.18 -5.19
C LYS A 40 5.53 20.87 -5.90
N ALA A 41 4.55 20.12 -6.41
CA ALA A 41 3.39 20.72 -7.06
C ALA A 41 2.64 21.64 -6.08
N LEU A 42 2.47 21.22 -4.82
CA LEU A 42 1.84 22.05 -3.78
C LEU A 42 2.65 23.32 -3.51
N LEU A 43 3.98 23.22 -3.41
CA LEU A 43 4.87 24.39 -3.28
C LEU A 43 4.75 25.35 -4.46
N ASP A 44 4.66 24.83 -5.70
CA ASP A 44 4.48 25.63 -6.91
C ASP A 44 3.14 26.39 -6.90
N PHE A 45 2.12 25.89 -6.16
CA PHE A 45 0.84 26.56 -5.91
C PHE A 45 0.83 27.46 -4.66
N GLY A 46 1.94 27.55 -3.92
CA GLY A 46 2.02 28.30 -2.66
C GLY A 46 1.42 27.58 -1.45
N GLU A 47 1.11 26.29 -1.57
CA GLU A 47 0.60 25.46 -0.49
C GLU A 47 1.76 24.77 0.24
N HIS A 48 1.74 24.85 1.57
CA HIS A 48 2.77 24.24 2.44
C HIS A 48 2.35 22.89 3.04
N ILE A 49 1.33 22.27 2.46
CA ILE A 49 0.81 20.98 2.92
C ILE A 49 1.79 19.89 2.46
N CYS A 50 2.38 19.17 3.40
CA CYS A 50 3.21 18.01 3.13
C CYS A 50 3.02 16.97 4.22
N LEU A 51 3.09 15.69 3.85
CA LEU A 51 3.19 14.62 4.84
C LEU A 51 4.55 14.73 5.53
N SER A 52 4.53 14.74 6.85
CA SER A 52 5.74 14.59 7.66
C SER A 52 6.38 13.22 7.45
N GLU A 53 7.67 13.09 7.79
CA GLU A 53 8.35 11.80 7.73
C GLU A 53 7.70 10.76 8.66
N GLN A 54 7.13 11.20 9.79
CA GLN A 54 6.37 10.36 10.71
C GLN A 54 5.08 9.84 10.05
N GLU A 55 4.33 10.68 9.35
CA GLU A 55 3.13 10.26 8.61
C GLU A 55 3.48 9.33 7.45
N ILE A 56 4.57 9.59 6.73
CA ILE A 56 5.07 8.71 5.68
C ILE A 56 5.47 7.34 6.24
N ALA A 57 6.14 7.31 7.40
CA ALA A 57 6.50 6.07 8.09
C ALA A 57 5.26 5.30 8.57
N ALA A 58 4.24 6.00 9.06
CA ALA A 58 2.96 5.40 9.44
C ALA A 58 2.24 4.79 8.23
N ILE A 59 2.15 5.52 7.11
CA ILE A 59 1.57 5.02 5.85
C ILE A 59 2.34 3.80 5.35
N SER A 60 3.68 3.82 5.42
CA SER A 60 4.53 2.70 5.02
C SER A 60 4.25 1.46 5.88
N SER A 61 4.11 1.65 7.20
CA SER A 61 3.77 0.56 8.13
C SER A 61 2.38 -0.03 7.86
N ILE A 62 1.41 0.81 7.48
CA ILE A 62 0.07 0.36 7.06
C ILE A 62 0.17 -0.46 5.77
N VAL A 63 0.92 0.01 4.77
CA VAL A 63 1.16 -0.73 3.52
C VAL A 63 1.78 -2.10 3.79
N GLU A 64 2.80 -2.16 4.66
CA GLU A 64 3.44 -3.42 5.05
C GLU A 64 2.45 -4.40 5.71
N ALA A 65 1.59 -3.90 6.60
CA ALA A 65 0.58 -4.72 7.26
C ALA A 65 -0.50 -5.22 6.30
N LEU A 66 -0.88 -4.41 5.30
CA LEU A 66 -1.94 -4.74 4.36
C LEU A 66 -1.45 -5.56 3.15
N ASN A 67 -0.16 -5.52 2.83
CA ASN A 67 0.38 -6.20 1.64
C ASN A 67 0.14 -7.72 1.62
N PRO A 68 0.31 -8.45 2.73
CA PRO A 68 -0.05 -9.87 2.78
C PRO A 68 -1.53 -10.13 2.51
N ILE A 69 -2.41 -9.22 2.93
CA ILE A 69 -3.84 -9.30 2.68
C ILE A 69 -4.13 -9.12 1.20
N LYS A 70 -3.51 -8.11 0.57
CA LYS A 70 -3.60 -7.87 -0.88
C LYS A 70 -3.20 -9.11 -1.69
N ILE A 71 -2.06 -9.73 -1.37
CA ILE A 71 -1.57 -10.93 -2.07
C ILE A 71 -2.55 -12.10 -1.94
N ALA A 72 -3.07 -12.34 -0.72
CA ALA A 72 -4.04 -13.41 -0.49
C ALA A 72 -5.34 -13.17 -1.27
N LEU A 73 -5.85 -11.93 -1.27
CA LEU A 73 -7.05 -11.56 -2.01
C LEU A 73 -6.85 -11.68 -3.52
N GLU A 74 -5.72 -11.21 -4.04
CA GLU A 74 -5.39 -11.33 -5.47
C GLU A 74 -5.33 -12.79 -5.90
N ALA A 75 -4.75 -13.68 -5.07
CA ALA A 75 -4.75 -15.12 -5.31
C ALA A 75 -6.16 -15.71 -5.28
N LEU A 76 -7.01 -15.32 -4.33
CA LEU A 76 -8.40 -15.79 -4.26
C LEU A 76 -9.26 -15.31 -5.45
N CYS A 77 -8.98 -14.12 -5.98
CA CYS A 77 -9.73 -13.54 -7.09
C CYS A 77 -9.26 -14.00 -8.48
N ARG A 78 -8.25 -14.88 -8.58
CA ARG A 78 -7.81 -15.40 -9.88
C ARG A 78 -8.87 -16.34 -10.47
N ARG A 79 -8.98 -16.34 -11.80
CA ARG A 79 -9.96 -17.18 -12.52
C ARG A 79 -9.67 -18.68 -12.42
N ASP A 80 -8.40 -19.04 -12.19
CA ASP A 80 -7.91 -20.42 -12.05
C ASP A 80 -8.04 -20.96 -10.60
N THR A 81 -8.52 -20.15 -9.67
CA THR A 81 -8.66 -20.54 -8.26
C THR A 81 -9.82 -21.53 -8.08
N ASN A 82 -9.51 -22.69 -7.50
CA ASN A 82 -10.47 -23.70 -7.03
C ASN A 82 -10.47 -23.78 -5.50
N LEU A 83 -11.38 -24.59 -4.94
CA LEU A 83 -11.54 -24.72 -3.48
C LEU A 83 -10.26 -25.19 -2.76
N ILE A 84 -9.46 -26.06 -3.37
CA ILE A 84 -8.22 -26.57 -2.78
C ILE A 84 -7.20 -25.42 -2.68
N THR A 85 -7.02 -24.67 -3.77
CA THR A 85 -6.12 -23.52 -3.79
C THR A 85 -6.60 -22.40 -2.87
N ALA A 86 -7.91 -22.16 -2.79
CA ALA A 86 -8.49 -21.16 -1.89
C ALA A 86 -8.28 -21.52 -0.43
N GLU A 87 -8.46 -22.78 -0.04
CA GLU A 87 -8.19 -23.25 1.33
C GLU A 87 -6.71 -23.04 1.70
N ALA A 88 -5.79 -23.38 0.79
CA ALA A 88 -4.36 -23.16 1.00
C ALA A 88 -4.03 -21.67 1.15
N THR A 89 -4.61 -20.80 0.32
CA THR A 89 -4.44 -19.34 0.42
C THR A 89 -4.96 -18.80 1.75
N ILE A 90 -6.13 -19.25 2.22
CA ILE A 90 -6.69 -18.83 3.51
C ILE A 90 -5.82 -19.31 4.68
N LYS A 91 -5.34 -20.55 4.66
CA LYS A 91 -4.42 -21.08 5.68
C LYS A 91 -3.11 -20.27 5.74
N PHE A 92 -2.56 -19.94 4.57
CA PHE A 92 -1.36 -19.10 4.47
C PHE A 92 -1.61 -17.69 5.01
N TYR A 93 -2.70 -17.05 4.60
CA TYR A 93 -3.12 -15.75 5.10
C TYR A 93 -3.24 -15.74 6.63
N TRP A 94 -3.91 -16.74 7.20
CA TRP A 94 -4.10 -16.86 8.65
C TRP A 94 -2.78 -16.96 9.41
N LYS A 95 -1.79 -17.67 8.85
CA LYS A 95 -0.44 -17.76 9.42
C LYS A 95 0.24 -16.39 9.45
N ILE A 96 0.14 -15.62 8.37
CA ILE A 96 0.72 -14.26 8.32
C ILE A 96 -0.01 -13.32 9.28
N PHE A 97 -1.34 -13.35 9.29
CA PHE A 97 -2.16 -12.52 10.16
C PHE A 97 -1.80 -12.72 11.63
N ARG A 98 -1.65 -13.98 12.09
CA ARG A 98 -1.19 -14.26 13.46
C ARG A 98 0.17 -13.64 13.78
N ASN A 99 1.12 -13.73 12.86
CA ASN A 99 2.44 -13.12 13.05
C ASN A 99 2.36 -11.58 13.14
N LEU A 100 1.54 -10.95 12.29
CA LEU A 100 1.31 -9.50 12.35
C LEU A 100 0.67 -9.09 13.69
N THR A 101 -0.35 -9.80 14.16
CA THR A 101 -0.96 -9.53 15.47
C THR A 101 0.04 -9.66 16.60
N HIS A 102 0.94 -10.66 16.55
CA HIS A 102 1.98 -10.83 17.56
C HIS A 102 3.00 -9.67 17.55
N ILE A 103 3.39 -9.19 16.37
CA ILE A 103 4.32 -8.05 16.22
C ILE A 103 3.69 -6.74 16.73
N ILE A 104 2.43 -6.48 16.34
CA ILE A 104 1.69 -5.28 16.75
C ILE A 104 1.47 -5.29 18.26
N MET A 105 1.04 -6.43 18.82
CA MET A 105 0.85 -6.59 20.26
C MET A 105 2.17 -6.46 21.04
N HIS A 106 3.31 -6.89 20.51
CA HIS A 106 4.61 -6.70 21.19
C HIS A 106 5.20 -5.29 21.07
N LYS A 107 4.90 -4.53 20.00
CA LYS A 107 5.32 -3.12 19.88
C LYS A 107 4.50 -2.21 20.79
N SER A 108 3.22 -2.50 21.01
CA SER A 108 2.31 -1.74 21.88
C SER A 108 2.66 -1.72 23.38
N TRP A 109 3.60 -2.56 23.85
CA TRP A 109 4.01 -2.64 25.26
C TRP A 109 5.45 -2.15 25.51
N ARG A 110 6.06 -1.48 24.51
CA ARG A 110 7.42 -0.93 24.60
C ARG A 110 7.50 0.59 24.41
N ASP A 111 6.36 1.27 24.53
CA ASP A 111 6.22 2.71 24.78
C ASP A 111 5.50 2.90 26.13
#